data_AF-A0A2P4SZQ6-F1
#
_entry.id   AF-A0A2P4SZQ6-F1
#
_cell.length_a   1.000
_cell.length_b   1.000
_cell.length_c   1.000
_cell.angle_alpha   90.00
_cell.angle_beta   90.00
_cell.angle_gamma   90.00
#
_symmetry.space_group_name_H-M   'P 1'
#
loop_
_entity.id
_entity.type
_entity.pdbx_description
1 polymer ?
#
loop_
_entity_poly.entity_id
_entity_poly.type
_entity_poly.pdbx_seq_one_letter_code
_entity_poly.pdbx_strand_id
1 'polypeptide(L)'
;PPHAGKLLSVLKHMPQKYGPDAFFNFPGKSAAAIALPPIAKWPYQNGFTFHTWLRMDPVNNINVDKDKPYLYCFRTNKGLGYSAHFVGGCLIVTSIKSKGKGFQHCVKFDFKPQKWYMVTIVHIYNRWKNSELRCYVNGELASYGEITWFVNTNDTFDKCFLGSSETADANRVFCGQMTSVYLFSEALNAAQIFAIYQLGLGYKGTFKFKAESDLFLDEHHKLLLYDGKLSSAIAFMYNPRATDAQLCLESSPKDNPSIFVHSPHALMLQDVKAVLTHSVQSALHSIGGVQFLRKFSVLFDLFCFILSFYQDVKAVLTHSVQSALHSIGGVQVLFPLFAQLDYRQYSSDHIDTTVCSTLLAFIMELLKNSIAMQDQMLSCKGFLVIGHSLEKSSKAHVTRAVLELCLAFSKYLSNLHNGVPLLKQLCDHILLNPAIWIHIPAQVQLILYTYLSTEFIGTVNIYGAIRRVGTVLLVMHTLKYYYWVVNPQDRSGITPKGIDGPRPTQKEILSLRAFLLMFIKQLVMK
;
A
#
# COMPACT_ATOMS: atom_id res chain seq x y z
N PRO A 1 -3.49 5.61 27.10
CA PRO A 1 -3.00 6.94 26.65
C PRO A 1 -4.04 7.69 25.80
N PRO A 2 -4.19 9.01 25.98
CA PRO A 2 -5.28 9.83 25.42
C PRO A 2 -5.33 9.88 23.88
N HIS A 3 -4.25 9.48 23.19
CA HIS A 3 -4.18 9.47 21.72
C HIS A 3 -4.27 8.07 21.08
N ALA A 4 -4.44 7.02 21.88
CA ALA A 4 -4.54 5.64 21.37
C ALA A 4 -5.75 5.45 20.42
N GLY A 5 -6.91 6.03 20.74
CA GLY A 5 -8.10 5.95 19.87
C GLY A 5 -7.89 6.61 18.50
N LYS A 6 -7.22 7.78 18.47
CA LYS A 6 -6.92 8.50 17.21
C LYS A 6 -5.85 7.75 16.40
N LEU A 7 -4.82 7.21 17.05
CA LEU A 7 -3.83 6.34 16.40
C LEU A 7 -4.48 5.07 15.83
N LEU A 8 -5.36 4.40 16.58
CA LEU A 8 -6.11 3.22 16.13
C LEU A 8 -7.03 3.54 14.95
N SER A 9 -7.68 4.72 14.95
CA SER A 9 -8.46 5.16 13.78
C SER A 9 -7.58 5.39 12.55
N VAL A 10 -6.35 5.91 12.70
CA VAL A 10 -5.43 6.11 11.59
C VAL A 10 -4.89 4.75 11.10
N LEU A 11 -4.48 3.86 12.01
CA LEU A 11 -4.01 2.51 11.69
C LEU A 11 -5.09 1.66 10.99
N LYS A 12 -6.36 1.87 11.30
CA LYS A 12 -7.50 1.22 10.62
C LYS A 12 -7.62 1.61 9.13
N HIS A 13 -7.21 2.83 8.76
CA HIS A 13 -7.29 3.35 7.40
C HIS A 13 -5.95 3.31 6.64
N MET A 14 -4.81 3.10 7.32
CA MET A 14 -3.49 3.05 6.66
C MET A 14 -3.33 1.89 5.65
N PRO A 15 -3.84 0.66 5.87
CA PRO A 15 -3.78 -0.41 4.87
C PRO A 15 -4.59 -0.10 3.59
N GLN A 16 -5.44 0.92 3.63
CA GLN A 16 -6.32 1.30 2.52
C GLN A 16 -5.72 2.39 1.61
N LYS A 17 -4.48 2.86 1.86
CA LYS A 17 -3.85 3.88 1.02
C LYS A 17 -3.18 3.30 -0.22
N TYR A 18 -3.95 3.26 -1.31
CA TYR A 18 -3.50 2.96 -2.67
C TYR A 18 -2.94 4.23 -3.35
N GLY A 19 -1.69 4.61 -3.09
CA GLY A 19 -1.06 5.76 -3.76
C GLY A 19 0.47 5.67 -3.84
N PRO A 20 1.11 6.42 -4.77
CA PRO A 20 2.55 6.38 -4.96
C PRO A 20 3.29 7.08 -3.82
N ASP A 21 4.51 6.61 -3.55
CA ASP A 21 5.39 7.17 -2.51
C ASP A 21 6.07 8.48 -2.95
N ALA A 22 6.00 8.84 -4.23
CA ALA A 22 6.50 10.09 -4.77
C ALA A 22 5.65 10.51 -5.99
N PHE A 23 5.22 11.77 -6.04
CA PHE A 23 4.43 12.31 -7.16
C PHE A 23 4.57 13.83 -7.25
N PHE A 24 4.43 14.39 -8.45
CA PHE A 24 4.20 15.81 -8.68
C PHE A 24 2.73 16.15 -8.42
N ASN A 25 2.48 17.21 -7.67
CA ASN A 25 1.14 17.70 -7.37
C ASN A 25 0.88 19.03 -8.10
N PHE A 26 -0.11 19.03 -8.98
CA PHE A 26 -0.53 20.18 -9.76
C PHE A 26 -1.80 20.78 -9.15
N PRO A 27 -1.77 22.05 -8.70
CA PRO A 27 -2.87 22.65 -7.96
C PRO A 27 -4.04 23.15 -8.83
N GLY A 28 -3.95 23.10 -10.16
CA GLY A 28 -4.97 23.66 -11.05
C GLY A 28 -5.10 25.19 -11.00
N LYS A 29 -4.06 25.90 -10.54
CA LYS A 29 -4.02 27.37 -10.51
C LYS A 29 -3.36 27.93 -11.76
N SER A 30 -3.72 29.15 -12.16
CA SER A 30 -3.09 29.85 -13.29
C SER A 30 -1.56 29.82 -13.18
N ALA A 31 -0.87 29.60 -14.29
CA ALA A 31 0.58 29.45 -14.40
C ALA A 31 1.21 28.26 -13.64
N ALA A 32 0.41 27.34 -13.07
CA ALA A 32 0.92 26.08 -12.49
C ALA A 32 1.35 25.10 -13.59
N ALA A 33 2.66 24.82 -13.65
CA ALA A 33 3.24 23.94 -14.64
C ALA A 33 4.62 23.42 -14.19
N ILE A 34 5.13 22.41 -14.87
CA ILE A 34 6.57 22.12 -14.92
C ILE A 34 7.07 22.57 -16.28
N ALA A 35 7.85 23.64 -16.33
CA ALA A 35 8.41 24.20 -17.56
C ALA A 35 9.72 23.48 -17.91
N LEU A 36 9.80 22.94 -19.12
CA LEU A 36 10.98 22.23 -19.62
C LEU A 36 11.91 23.20 -20.35
N PRO A 37 13.24 22.97 -20.31
CA PRO A 37 14.17 23.74 -21.09
C PRO A 37 13.99 23.50 -22.60
N PRO A 38 14.48 24.40 -23.46
CA PRO A 38 14.34 24.25 -24.91
C PRO A 38 14.98 22.94 -25.42
N ILE A 39 14.21 22.19 -26.21
CA ILE A 39 14.65 20.94 -26.83
C ILE A 39 15.17 21.24 -28.23
N ALA A 40 16.43 20.89 -28.48
CA ALA A 40 17.14 21.17 -29.73
C ALA A 40 16.74 20.20 -30.85
N LYS A 41 16.63 18.91 -30.50
CA LYS A 41 16.37 17.82 -31.47
C LYS A 41 15.22 16.96 -30.97
N TRP A 42 14.12 16.96 -31.72
CA TRP A 42 12.99 16.08 -31.43
C TRP A 42 13.21 14.68 -32.05
N PRO A 43 12.96 13.57 -31.33
CA PRO A 43 13.16 12.21 -31.84
C PRO A 43 12.02 11.76 -32.76
N TYR A 44 11.90 12.32 -33.97
CA TYR A 44 10.81 11.97 -34.88
C TYR A 44 11.07 10.72 -35.72
N GLN A 45 12.32 10.37 -36.04
CA GLN A 45 12.63 9.29 -36.99
C GLN A 45 12.34 7.87 -36.47
N ASN A 46 12.53 7.63 -35.17
CA ASN A 46 12.28 6.33 -34.55
C ASN A 46 10.89 6.27 -33.88
N GLY A 47 10.08 7.32 -34.06
CA GLY A 47 8.95 7.59 -33.19
C GLY A 47 9.39 8.00 -31.78
N PHE A 48 8.41 8.31 -30.95
CA PHE A 48 8.64 8.62 -29.54
C PHE A 48 7.47 8.16 -28.68
N THR A 49 7.73 7.98 -27.39
CA THR A 49 6.71 7.56 -26.43
C THR A 49 6.69 8.48 -25.22
N PHE A 50 5.55 9.08 -24.92
CA PHE A 50 5.31 9.76 -23.65
C PHE A 50 4.67 8.78 -22.66
N HIS A 51 5.18 8.71 -21.43
CA HIS A 51 4.68 7.80 -20.42
C HIS A 51 4.65 8.45 -19.03
N THR A 52 3.54 8.28 -18.31
CA THR A 52 3.40 8.65 -16.89
C THR A 52 2.21 7.93 -16.27
N TRP A 53 2.19 7.82 -14.93
CA TRP A 53 0.93 7.63 -14.22
C TRP A 53 0.32 8.99 -13.88
N LEU A 54 -1.00 9.09 -13.93
CA LEU A 54 -1.74 10.29 -13.56
C LEU A 54 -3.00 9.97 -12.75
N ARG A 55 -3.40 10.93 -11.93
CA ARG A 55 -4.66 10.95 -11.20
C ARG A 55 -5.22 12.36 -11.21
N MET A 56 -6.40 12.53 -11.79
CA MET A 56 -7.04 13.84 -11.86
C MET A 56 -7.81 14.13 -10.57
N ASP A 57 -7.80 15.38 -10.13
CA ASP A 57 -8.67 15.83 -9.06
C ASP A 57 -10.08 16.17 -9.59
N PRO A 58 -11.14 16.08 -8.76
CA PRO A 58 -12.49 16.43 -9.19
C PRO A 58 -12.53 17.90 -9.58
N VAL A 59 -13.14 18.18 -10.74
CA VAL A 59 -13.29 19.54 -11.26
C VAL A 59 -14.46 20.20 -10.53
N ASN A 60 -14.21 21.24 -9.74
CA ASN A 60 -15.24 21.99 -9.00
C ASN A 60 -16.02 23.00 -9.87
N ASN A 61 -15.82 23.02 -11.19
CA ASN A 61 -16.33 24.06 -12.08
C ASN A 61 -17.57 23.64 -12.88
N ILE A 62 -18.51 24.59 -13.00
CA ILE A 62 -19.78 24.50 -13.74
C ILE A 62 -19.58 24.46 -15.28
N ASN A 63 -18.36 24.74 -15.78
CA ASN A 63 -18.03 24.87 -17.22
C ASN A 63 -17.06 23.79 -17.75
N VAL A 64 -17.36 22.51 -17.52
CA VAL A 64 -16.51 21.36 -17.88
C VAL A 64 -16.12 21.32 -19.37
N ASP A 65 -16.94 21.86 -20.27
CA ASP A 65 -16.70 21.84 -21.72
C ASP A 65 -15.72 22.91 -22.22
N LYS A 66 -15.45 23.97 -21.42
CA LYS A 66 -14.51 25.04 -21.80
C LYS A 66 -13.10 24.79 -21.28
N ASP A 67 -12.96 23.99 -20.24
CA ASP A 67 -11.67 23.68 -19.63
C ASP A 67 -10.93 22.63 -20.46
N LYS A 68 -9.64 22.89 -20.68
CA LYS A 68 -8.73 22.04 -21.46
C LYS A 68 -7.45 21.79 -20.67
N PRO A 69 -7.49 21.12 -19.51
CA PRO A 69 -6.29 20.89 -18.70
C PRO A 69 -5.28 20.03 -19.47
N TYR A 70 -4.09 20.57 -19.70
CA TYR A 70 -3.04 19.89 -20.47
C TYR A 70 -2.26 18.90 -19.62
N LEU A 71 -2.11 17.67 -20.10
CA LEU A 71 -1.18 16.68 -19.56
C LEU A 71 0.27 17.09 -19.91
N TYR A 72 0.50 17.40 -21.19
CA TYR A 72 1.75 17.97 -21.67
C TYR A 72 1.52 18.85 -22.90
N CYS A 73 2.45 19.78 -23.13
CA CYS A 73 2.50 20.65 -24.30
C CYS A 73 3.96 20.78 -24.73
N PHE A 74 4.32 20.30 -25.93
CA PHE A 74 5.65 20.40 -26.51
C PHE A 74 5.54 21.15 -27.84
N ARG A 75 5.85 22.44 -27.82
CA ARG A 75 5.65 23.33 -28.96
C ARG A 75 6.92 24.12 -29.29
N THR A 76 7.04 24.51 -30.54
CA THR A 76 7.97 25.56 -30.98
C THR A 76 7.29 26.93 -30.85
N ASN A 77 8.08 28.01 -30.95
CA ASN A 77 7.57 29.38 -31.00
C ASN A 77 6.53 29.66 -32.11
N LYS A 78 6.49 28.82 -33.15
CA LYS A 78 5.49 28.87 -34.25
C LYS A 78 4.23 28.05 -33.95
N GLY A 79 4.12 27.43 -32.78
CA GLY A 79 3.00 26.58 -32.36
C GLY A 79 3.02 25.16 -32.97
N LEU A 80 4.12 24.76 -33.60
CA LEU A 80 4.26 23.42 -34.18
C LEU A 80 4.64 22.43 -33.08
N GLY A 81 4.19 21.18 -33.17
CA GLY A 81 4.55 20.14 -32.19
C GLY A 81 3.39 19.28 -31.71
N TYR A 82 3.46 18.89 -30.45
CA TYR A 82 2.61 17.85 -29.85
C TYR A 82 2.01 18.33 -28.52
N SER A 83 0.80 17.93 -28.21
CA SER A 83 0.19 18.20 -26.90
C SER A 83 -0.88 17.17 -26.58
N ALA A 84 -1.13 16.92 -25.30
CA ALA A 84 -2.27 16.14 -24.84
C ALA A 84 -3.03 16.92 -23.77
N HIS A 85 -4.36 16.99 -23.87
CA HIS A 85 -5.22 17.71 -22.92
C HIS A 85 -6.54 16.97 -22.73
N PHE A 86 -7.21 17.18 -21.60
CA PHE A 86 -8.53 16.59 -21.37
C PHE A 86 -9.66 17.50 -21.83
N VAL A 87 -10.75 16.89 -22.30
CA VAL A 87 -12.04 17.54 -22.58
C VAL A 87 -13.13 16.56 -22.15
N GLY A 88 -14.02 16.96 -21.23
CA GLY A 88 -15.14 16.12 -20.80
C GLY A 88 -14.73 14.73 -20.26
N GLY A 89 -13.56 14.60 -19.64
CA GLY A 89 -13.02 13.33 -19.13
C GLY A 89 -12.31 12.44 -20.17
N CYS A 90 -12.30 12.84 -21.44
CA CYS A 90 -11.55 12.17 -22.50
C CYS A 90 -10.19 12.85 -22.73
N LEU A 91 -9.16 12.05 -23.02
CA LEU A 91 -7.84 12.57 -23.38
C LEU A 91 -7.78 12.85 -24.89
N ILE A 92 -7.40 14.06 -25.28
CA ILE A 92 -7.24 14.49 -26.66
C ILE A 92 -5.76 14.71 -26.96
N VAL A 93 -5.20 13.91 -27.87
CA VAL A 93 -3.83 14.05 -28.35
C VAL A 93 -3.82 14.87 -29.64
N THR A 94 -2.99 15.90 -29.72
CA THR A 94 -2.94 16.85 -30.84
C THR A 94 -1.53 17.00 -31.37
N SER A 95 -1.35 16.75 -32.68
CA SER A 95 -0.14 17.05 -33.44
C SER A 95 -0.41 18.25 -34.35
N ILE A 96 0.52 19.21 -34.48
CA ILE A 96 0.36 20.37 -35.39
C ILE A 96 1.63 20.52 -36.22
N LYS A 97 1.48 20.39 -37.55
CA LYS A 97 2.57 20.56 -38.52
C LYS A 97 2.66 21.98 -39.07
N SER A 98 1.55 22.69 -39.16
CA SER A 98 1.51 24.09 -39.59
C SER A 98 0.34 24.82 -38.93
N LYS A 99 0.40 26.14 -38.84
CA LYS A 99 -0.62 26.96 -38.16
C LYS A 99 -2.01 26.64 -38.72
N GLY A 100 -2.92 26.18 -37.85
CA GLY A 100 -4.30 25.80 -38.21
C GLY A 100 -4.47 24.43 -38.88
N LYS A 101 -3.40 23.71 -39.21
CA LYS A 101 -3.44 22.34 -39.77
C LYS A 101 -2.79 21.36 -38.79
N GLY A 102 -3.63 20.62 -38.08
CA GLY A 102 -3.22 19.63 -37.10
C GLY A 102 -4.07 18.36 -37.16
N PHE A 103 -3.62 17.34 -36.47
CA PHE A 103 -4.31 16.07 -36.26
C PHE A 103 -4.71 16.02 -34.79
N GLN A 104 -5.98 15.74 -34.53
CA GLN A 104 -6.49 15.53 -33.18
C GLN A 104 -7.09 14.13 -33.08
N HIS A 105 -6.73 13.43 -32.02
CA HIS A 105 -7.22 12.09 -31.74
C HIS A 105 -7.82 12.05 -30.34
N CYS A 106 -9.10 11.68 -30.26
CA CYS A 106 -9.77 11.43 -29.01
C CYS A 106 -9.49 9.99 -28.57
N VAL A 107 -8.83 9.83 -27.42
CA VAL A 107 -8.59 8.52 -26.83
C VAL A 107 -9.93 7.97 -26.34
N LYS A 108 -10.32 6.80 -26.86
CA LYS A 108 -11.57 6.10 -26.52
C LYS A 108 -11.51 5.46 -25.13
N PHE A 109 -11.27 6.26 -24.09
CA PHE A 109 -11.22 5.84 -22.70
C PHE A 109 -11.79 6.94 -21.80
N ASP A 110 -12.62 6.54 -20.84
CA ASP A 110 -13.31 7.43 -19.90
C ASP A 110 -12.51 7.54 -18.60
N PHE A 111 -11.78 8.65 -18.42
CA PHE A 111 -10.97 8.88 -17.24
C PHE A 111 -11.82 9.44 -16.09
N LYS A 112 -11.83 8.74 -14.96
CA LYS A 112 -12.55 9.17 -13.76
C LYS A 112 -11.64 9.94 -12.79
N PRO A 113 -12.13 11.01 -12.14
CA PRO A 113 -11.36 11.70 -11.12
C PRO A 113 -11.06 10.77 -9.94
N GLN A 114 -10.02 11.11 -9.18
CA GLN A 114 -9.54 10.40 -8.00
C GLN A 114 -9.02 8.97 -8.23
N LYS A 115 -8.94 8.50 -9.47
CA LYS A 115 -8.38 7.18 -9.83
C LYS A 115 -7.03 7.34 -10.57
N TRP A 116 -6.09 6.44 -10.28
CA TRP A 116 -4.80 6.37 -10.97
C TRP A 116 -4.94 5.62 -12.29
N TYR A 117 -4.32 6.18 -13.33
CA TYR A 117 -4.22 5.58 -14.65
C TYR A 117 -2.78 5.67 -15.15
N MET A 118 -2.28 4.57 -15.70
CA MET A 118 -1.07 4.62 -16.51
C MET A 118 -1.45 5.06 -17.91
N VAL A 119 -0.86 6.16 -18.40
CA VAL A 119 -1.08 6.65 -19.76
C VAL A 119 0.22 6.59 -20.53
N THR A 120 0.20 5.91 -21.67
CA THR A 120 1.34 5.81 -22.58
C THR A 120 0.90 6.19 -24.00
N ILE A 121 1.49 7.23 -24.56
CA ILE A 121 1.16 7.76 -25.88
C ILE A 121 2.36 7.51 -26.79
N VAL A 122 2.18 6.62 -27.77
CA VAL A 122 3.21 6.17 -28.71
C VAL A 122 2.97 6.81 -30.06
N HIS A 123 3.91 7.62 -30.52
CA HIS A 123 3.96 8.14 -31.87
C HIS A 123 4.89 7.28 -32.72
N ILE A 124 4.34 6.54 -33.67
CA ILE A 124 5.08 5.66 -34.58
C ILE A 124 5.30 6.38 -35.89
N TYR A 125 6.57 6.54 -36.29
CA TYR A 125 6.92 7.10 -37.58
C TYR A 125 7.06 6.00 -38.63
N ASN A 126 6.37 6.16 -39.76
CA ASN A 126 6.51 5.29 -40.92
C ASN A 126 6.93 6.14 -42.13
N ARG A 127 8.00 5.74 -42.83
CA ARG A 127 8.49 6.45 -44.03
C ARG A 127 7.66 6.17 -45.27
N TRP A 128 7.16 4.95 -45.43
CA TRP A 128 6.50 4.45 -46.65
C TRP A 128 4.99 4.20 -46.49
N LYS A 129 4.46 4.41 -45.28
CA LYS A 129 3.05 4.23 -44.91
C LYS A 129 2.63 5.38 -44.00
N ASN A 130 1.34 5.45 -43.67
CA ASN A 130 0.86 6.38 -42.66
C ASN A 130 1.59 6.14 -41.33
N SER A 131 2.01 7.22 -40.70
CA SER A 131 2.48 7.18 -39.31
C SER A 131 1.30 6.89 -38.40
N GLU A 132 1.54 6.41 -37.19
CA GLU A 132 0.47 5.99 -36.28
C GLU A 132 0.61 6.68 -34.93
N LEU A 133 -0.53 6.93 -34.29
CA LEU A 133 -0.64 7.27 -32.90
C LEU A 133 -1.31 6.09 -32.20
N ARG A 134 -0.70 5.56 -31.14
CA ARG A 134 -1.32 4.53 -30.29
C ARG A 134 -1.32 5.01 -28.85
N CYS A 135 -2.50 4.97 -28.23
CA CYS A 135 -2.70 5.39 -26.85
C CYS A 135 -3.04 4.16 -26.02
N TYR A 136 -2.19 3.87 -25.04
CA TYR A 136 -2.37 2.78 -24.11
C TYR A 136 -2.78 3.33 -22.74
N VAL A 137 -3.76 2.67 -22.12
CA VAL A 137 -4.22 2.97 -20.76
C VAL A 137 -4.11 1.69 -19.93
N ASN A 138 -3.43 1.75 -18.79
CA ASN A 138 -3.21 0.61 -17.89
C ASN A 138 -2.60 -0.63 -18.58
N GLY A 139 -1.64 -0.39 -19.49
CA GLY A 139 -0.95 -1.46 -20.22
C GLY A 139 -1.68 -1.97 -21.47
N GLU A 140 -2.93 -1.59 -21.69
CA GLU A 140 -3.76 -2.07 -22.81
C GLU A 140 -3.98 -0.98 -23.86
N LEU A 141 -4.13 -1.36 -25.13
CA LEU A 141 -4.39 -0.42 -26.23
C LEU A 141 -5.82 0.13 -26.11
N ALA A 142 -5.95 1.41 -25.78
CA ALA A 142 -7.25 2.08 -25.65
C ALA A 142 -7.71 2.68 -26.99
N SER A 143 -6.78 3.22 -27.78
CA SER A 143 -7.13 3.82 -29.07
C SER A 143 -5.93 3.93 -30.00
N TYR A 144 -6.21 4.02 -31.30
CA TYR A 144 -5.20 4.29 -32.30
C TYR A 144 -5.74 5.23 -33.39
N GLY A 145 -4.85 5.99 -34.02
CA GLY A 145 -5.18 6.87 -35.13
C GLY A 145 -4.05 6.94 -36.15
N GLU A 146 -4.40 7.09 -37.41
CA GLU A 146 -3.42 7.23 -38.50
C GLU A 146 -3.12 8.70 -38.76
N ILE A 147 -1.84 9.01 -38.96
CA ILE A 147 -1.35 10.33 -39.30
C ILE A 147 -0.62 10.25 -40.64
N THR A 148 -1.18 10.88 -41.67
CA THR A 148 -0.63 10.88 -43.04
C THR A 148 0.59 11.79 -43.21
N TRP A 149 0.99 12.49 -42.16
CA TRP A 149 2.10 13.43 -42.15
C TRP A 149 2.76 13.45 -40.76
N PHE A 150 3.97 14.00 -40.67
CA PHE A 150 4.68 14.18 -39.41
C PHE A 150 5.00 15.66 -39.18
N VAL A 151 5.23 16.02 -37.92
CA VAL A 151 5.74 17.35 -37.58
C VAL A 151 7.21 17.38 -37.96
N ASN A 152 7.54 18.11 -39.01
CA ASN A 152 8.91 18.31 -39.45
C ASN A 152 9.28 19.77 -39.25
N THR A 153 10.20 20.05 -38.33
CA THR A 153 10.69 21.40 -38.07
C THR A 153 12.15 21.33 -37.62
N ASN A 154 12.92 22.34 -38.02
CA ASN A 154 14.27 22.58 -37.52
C ASN A 154 14.28 23.59 -36.35
N ASP A 155 13.12 24.17 -36.01
CA ASP A 155 13.00 25.09 -34.89
C ASP A 155 13.12 24.32 -33.56
N THR A 156 13.71 24.97 -32.56
CA THR A 156 13.75 24.47 -31.19
C THR A 156 12.35 24.41 -30.59
N PHE A 157 12.08 23.37 -29.80
CA PHE A 157 10.86 23.27 -29.01
C PHE A 157 11.08 24.02 -27.68
N ASP A 158 10.75 25.31 -27.69
CA ASP A 158 10.99 26.28 -26.61
C ASP A 158 9.72 26.60 -25.79
N LYS A 159 8.58 26.00 -26.14
CA LYS A 159 7.30 26.09 -25.42
C LYS A 159 6.88 24.71 -24.91
N CYS A 160 7.70 24.17 -24.01
CA CYS A 160 7.54 22.83 -23.43
C CYS A 160 7.09 22.88 -21.96
N PHE A 161 5.95 22.25 -21.65
CA PHE A 161 5.35 22.24 -20.33
C PHE A 161 4.71 20.89 -20.01
N LEU A 162 4.81 20.45 -18.76
CA LEU A 162 3.96 19.41 -18.18
C LEU A 162 2.90 20.06 -17.31
N GLY A 163 1.68 19.53 -17.39
CA GLY A 163 0.54 20.03 -16.61
C GLY A 163 -0.01 21.37 -17.06
N SER A 164 0.40 21.91 -18.23
CA SER A 164 -0.11 23.19 -18.73
C SER A 164 0.14 23.38 -20.22
N SER A 165 -0.55 24.36 -20.82
CA SER A 165 -0.27 24.85 -22.18
C SER A 165 0.76 25.99 -22.17
N GLU A 166 1.21 26.42 -23.35
CA GLU A 166 2.14 27.54 -23.52
C GLU A 166 1.68 28.89 -22.92
N THR A 167 0.37 29.14 -22.81
CA THR A 167 -0.19 30.36 -22.20
C THR A 167 -0.41 30.23 -20.70
N ALA A 168 -0.43 28.99 -20.20
CA ALA A 168 -0.69 28.61 -18.81
C ALA A 168 -1.91 29.29 -18.14
N ASP A 169 -2.96 29.55 -18.92
CA ASP A 169 -4.23 30.08 -18.43
C ASP A 169 -4.91 29.12 -17.43
N ALA A 170 -5.72 29.66 -16.51
CA ALA A 170 -6.42 28.89 -15.48
C ALA A 170 -7.27 27.72 -16.04
N ASN A 171 -7.80 27.84 -17.26
CA ASN A 171 -8.62 26.80 -17.88
C ASN A 171 -7.78 25.74 -18.61
N ARG A 172 -6.45 25.88 -18.65
CA ARG A 172 -5.52 25.02 -19.39
C ARG A 172 -4.49 24.31 -18.52
N VAL A 173 -4.53 24.56 -17.22
CA VAL A 173 -3.65 23.94 -16.23
C VAL A 173 -4.25 22.64 -15.70
N PHE A 174 -3.39 21.66 -15.45
CA PHE A 174 -3.77 20.39 -14.87
C PHE A 174 -4.02 20.52 -13.37
N CYS A 175 -5.04 19.82 -12.88
CA CYS A 175 -5.34 19.69 -11.47
C CYS A 175 -5.32 18.21 -11.10
N GLY A 176 -4.35 17.82 -10.27
CA GLY A 176 -4.15 16.43 -9.91
C GLY A 176 -2.69 16.06 -9.71
N GLN A 177 -2.38 14.79 -9.92
CA GLN A 177 -1.11 14.19 -9.56
C GLN A 177 -0.50 13.43 -10.74
N MET A 178 0.82 13.49 -10.89
CA MET A 178 1.58 12.69 -11.86
C MET A 178 2.78 12.05 -11.16
N THR A 179 3.14 10.82 -11.53
CA THR A 179 4.37 10.20 -11.01
C THR A 179 5.57 10.62 -11.88
N SER A 180 6.63 9.82 -11.90
CA SER A 180 7.75 10.02 -12.82
C SER A 180 7.26 10.09 -14.27
N VAL A 181 7.71 11.14 -14.97
CA VAL A 181 7.36 11.38 -16.37
C VAL A 181 8.54 10.99 -17.24
N TYR A 182 8.28 10.19 -18.27
CA TYR A 182 9.28 9.67 -19.19
C TYR A 182 8.93 10.09 -20.62
N LEU A 183 9.95 10.51 -21.37
CA LEU A 183 9.91 10.55 -22.83
C LEU A 183 10.94 9.57 -23.37
N PHE A 184 10.50 8.59 -24.15
CA PHE A 184 11.37 7.69 -24.89
C PHE A 184 11.55 8.19 -26.32
N SER A 185 12.78 8.18 -26.84
CA SER A 185 13.12 8.47 -28.24
C SER A 185 12.84 7.31 -29.20
N GLU A 186 11.95 6.41 -28.81
CA GLU A 186 11.50 5.27 -29.62
C GLU A 186 10.00 5.02 -29.43
N ALA A 187 9.39 4.40 -30.44
CA ALA A 187 8.05 3.87 -30.35
C ALA A 187 8.03 2.53 -29.59
N LEU A 188 7.59 2.55 -28.33
CA LEU A 188 7.51 1.33 -27.51
C LEU A 188 6.42 0.38 -28.03
N ASN A 189 6.70 -0.92 -27.95
CA ASN A 189 5.74 -1.95 -28.34
C ASN A 189 4.79 -2.34 -27.20
N ALA A 190 3.70 -3.03 -27.52
CA ALA A 190 2.67 -3.39 -26.55
C ALA A 190 3.20 -4.26 -25.40
N ALA A 191 4.14 -5.17 -25.67
CA ALA A 191 4.71 -6.05 -24.65
C ALA A 191 5.58 -5.27 -23.64
N GLN A 192 6.39 -4.32 -24.13
CA GLN A 192 7.15 -3.41 -23.27
C GLN A 192 6.23 -2.56 -22.40
N ILE A 193 5.16 -1.99 -22.98
CA ILE A 193 4.22 -1.14 -22.27
C ILE A 193 3.48 -1.93 -21.18
N PHE A 194 3.06 -3.16 -21.49
CA PHE A 194 2.45 -4.04 -20.50
C PHE A 194 3.43 -4.40 -19.39
N ALA A 195 4.71 -4.68 -19.71
CA ALA A 195 5.74 -4.93 -18.71
C ALA A 195 5.96 -3.71 -17.80
N ILE A 196 5.95 -2.50 -18.35
CA ILE A 196 6.04 -1.24 -17.57
C ILE A 196 4.84 -1.11 -16.63
N TYR A 197 3.64 -1.49 -17.08
CA TYR A 197 2.44 -1.48 -16.23
C TYR A 197 2.58 -2.43 -15.02
N GLN A 198 3.19 -3.60 -15.20
CA GLN A 198 3.42 -4.57 -14.12
C GLN A 198 4.37 -4.05 -13.03
N LEU A 199 5.25 -3.09 -13.34
CA LEU A 199 6.08 -2.42 -12.32
C LEU A 199 5.27 -1.56 -11.35
N GLY A 200 4.05 -1.18 -11.76
CA GLY A 200 3.11 -0.42 -10.96
C GLY A 200 3.47 1.05 -10.78
N LEU A 201 2.58 1.74 -10.08
CA LEU A 201 2.59 3.19 -9.84
C LEU A 201 3.81 3.73 -9.07
N GLY A 202 4.53 2.87 -8.34
CA GLY A 202 5.67 3.25 -7.49
C GLY A 202 7.02 3.22 -8.21
N TYR A 203 7.05 2.77 -9.47
CA TYR A 203 8.27 2.64 -10.24
C TYR A 203 8.84 4.01 -10.66
N LYS A 204 10.15 4.14 -10.48
CA LYS A 204 10.87 5.42 -10.60
C LYS A 204 12.33 5.22 -11.02
N GLY A 205 12.64 4.05 -11.56
CA GLY A 205 13.97 3.70 -12.05
C GLY A 205 14.16 4.11 -13.52
N THR A 206 15.30 3.71 -14.08
CA THR A 206 15.70 4.02 -15.46
C THR A 206 15.77 2.77 -16.33
N PHE A 207 15.16 1.68 -15.90
CA PHE A 207 15.12 0.38 -16.57
C PHE A 207 16.51 -0.22 -16.80
N LYS A 208 17.49 0.09 -15.93
CA LYS A 208 18.90 -0.31 -16.11
C LYS A 208 19.21 -1.60 -15.35
N PHE A 209 18.66 -1.77 -14.15
CA PHE A 209 18.95 -2.90 -13.28
C PHE A 209 17.69 -3.64 -12.83
N LYS A 210 17.72 -4.98 -12.85
CA LYS A 210 16.63 -5.83 -12.34
C LYS A 210 16.27 -5.55 -10.86
N ALA A 211 17.22 -5.05 -10.08
CA ALA A 211 17.04 -4.69 -8.67
C ALA A 211 16.29 -3.36 -8.45
N GLU A 212 15.90 -2.64 -9.51
CA GLU A 212 15.13 -1.40 -9.40
C GLU A 212 13.67 -1.63 -8.94
N SER A 213 13.21 -2.88 -8.91
CA SER A 213 11.87 -3.27 -8.48
C SER A 213 11.93 -4.48 -7.54
N ASP A 214 11.26 -4.38 -6.39
CA ASP A 214 11.11 -5.49 -5.43
C ASP A 214 10.01 -6.49 -5.85
N LEU A 215 9.32 -6.24 -6.97
CA LEU A 215 8.26 -7.11 -7.47
C LEU A 215 8.82 -8.38 -8.13
N PHE A 216 8.20 -9.52 -7.81
CA PHE A 216 8.44 -10.79 -8.50
C PHE A 216 7.78 -10.78 -9.88
N LEU A 217 8.49 -10.24 -10.86
CA LEU A 217 8.11 -10.33 -12.27
C LEU A 217 8.55 -11.67 -12.88
N ASP A 218 7.83 -12.14 -13.89
CA ASP A 218 8.28 -13.27 -14.70
C ASP A 218 9.59 -12.92 -15.46
N GLU A 219 10.31 -13.94 -15.92
CA GLU A 219 11.58 -13.68 -16.65
C GLU A 219 11.34 -12.99 -18.00
N HIS A 220 10.19 -13.20 -18.62
CA HIS A 220 9.86 -12.56 -19.90
C HIS A 220 9.74 -11.03 -19.76
N HIS A 221 8.99 -10.53 -18.78
CA HIS A 221 8.89 -9.09 -18.50
C HIS A 221 10.24 -8.52 -18.06
N LYS A 222 11.05 -9.25 -17.28
CA LYS A 222 12.40 -8.77 -16.92
C LYS A 222 13.30 -8.58 -18.13
N LEU A 223 13.20 -9.44 -19.15
CA LEU A 223 13.94 -9.26 -20.40
C LEU A 223 13.45 -8.03 -21.17
N LEU A 224 12.14 -7.85 -21.27
CA LEU A 224 11.56 -6.67 -21.95
C LEU A 224 11.91 -5.34 -21.26
N LEU A 225 12.08 -5.36 -19.94
CA LEU A 225 12.38 -4.18 -19.15
C LEU A 225 13.88 -3.87 -19.07
N TYR A 226 14.71 -4.88 -18.85
CA TYR A 226 16.11 -4.72 -18.45
C TYR A 226 17.12 -5.27 -19.46
N ASP A 227 16.75 -5.45 -20.74
CA ASP A 227 17.70 -5.75 -21.83
C ASP A 227 18.55 -4.54 -22.26
N GLY A 228 18.34 -3.39 -21.60
CA GLY A 228 19.03 -2.13 -21.86
C GLY A 228 18.35 -1.24 -22.90
N LYS A 229 17.44 -1.76 -23.74
CA LYS A 229 16.81 -0.96 -24.81
C LYS A 229 15.95 0.16 -24.26
N LEU A 230 15.08 -0.14 -23.28
CA LEU A 230 14.25 0.88 -22.64
C LEU A 230 15.11 1.97 -22.00
N SER A 231 16.16 1.58 -21.28
CA SER A 231 17.09 2.50 -20.64
C SER A 231 17.77 3.43 -21.64
N SER A 232 18.32 2.86 -22.72
CA SER A 232 18.96 3.64 -23.80
C SER A 232 17.99 4.52 -24.59
N ALA A 233 16.70 4.17 -24.61
CA ALA A 233 15.68 4.92 -25.30
C ALA A 233 15.16 6.12 -24.49
N ILE A 234 15.51 6.30 -23.21
CA ILE A 234 15.06 7.46 -22.42
C ILE A 234 15.71 8.73 -22.98
N ALA A 235 14.89 9.63 -23.54
CA ALA A 235 15.31 10.95 -24.01
C ALA A 235 15.35 11.97 -22.87
N PHE A 236 14.36 11.92 -21.98
CA PHE A 236 14.42 12.56 -20.67
C PHE A 236 13.49 11.88 -19.66
N MET A 237 13.80 12.05 -18.39
CA MET A 237 12.99 11.60 -17.27
C MET A 237 12.98 12.65 -16.16
N TYR A 238 11.79 13.01 -15.67
CA TYR A 238 11.63 13.83 -14.47
C TYR A 238 11.02 12.99 -13.35
N ASN A 239 11.78 12.82 -12.28
CA ASN A 239 11.40 12.05 -11.10
C ASN A 239 11.07 13.00 -9.95
N PRO A 240 9.92 12.86 -9.26
CA PRO A 240 9.62 13.70 -8.09
C PRO A 240 10.69 13.62 -6.99
N ARG A 241 11.45 12.52 -6.90
CA ARG A 241 12.59 12.39 -5.96
C ARG A 241 13.84 13.14 -6.36
N ALA A 242 13.97 13.49 -7.64
CA ALA A 242 15.10 14.23 -8.17
C ALA A 242 14.71 15.70 -8.31
N THR A 243 14.42 16.36 -7.18
CA THR A 243 14.08 17.78 -7.15
C THR A 243 14.97 18.53 -6.17
N ASP A 244 15.27 19.78 -6.50
CA ASP A 244 15.97 20.72 -5.63
C ASP A 244 15.18 22.04 -5.60
N ALA A 245 14.47 22.28 -4.50
CA ALA A 245 13.48 23.34 -4.36
C ALA A 245 12.45 23.34 -5.51
N GLN A 246 12.56 24.30 -6.45
CA GLN A 246 11.68 24.40 -7.62
C GLN A 246 12.24 23.67 -8.85
N LEU A 247 13.50 23.23 -8.81
CA LEU A 247 14.15 22.58 -9.94
C LEU A 247 13.80 21.07 -9.97
N CYS A 248 13.40 20.58 -11.12
CA CYS A 248 13.26 19.17 -11.44
C CYS A 248 14.50 18.70 -12.21
N LEU A 249 15.32 17.88 -11.56
CA LEU A 249 16.54 17.34 -12.13
C LEU A 249 16.21 16.24 -13.14
N GLU A 250 16.59 16.47 -14.39
CA GLU A 250 16.62 15.46 -15.44
C GLU A 250 17.45 14.24 -14.96
N SER A 251 16.86 13.05 -15.06
CA SER A 251 17.35 11.81 -14.45
C SER A 251 17.59 10.68 -15.46
N SER A 252 17.72 10.98 -16.75
CA SER A 252 18.05 9.99 -17.77
C SER A 252 19.44 9.35 -17.53
N PRO A 253 19.69 8.12 -18.00
CA PRO A 253 21.02 7.51 -17.92
C PRO A 253 22.10 8.41 -18.52
N LYS A 254 23.23 8.58 -17.81
CA LYS A 254 24.34 9.47 -18.22
C LYS A 254 24.93 9.16 -19.60
N ASP A 255 24.77 7.92 -20.05
CA ASP A 255 25.28 7.45 -21.34
C ASP A 255 24.38 7.91 -22.51
N ASN A 256 23.17 8.39 -22.23
CA ASN A 256 22.22 8.86 -23.25
C ASN A 256 22.55 10.32 -23.63
N PRO A 257 22.54 10.66 -24.94
CA PRO A 257 22.80 12.02 -25.39
C PRO A 257 21.66 12.96 -24.99
N SER A 258 21.99 14.12 -24.41
CA SER A 258 21.00 15.14 -24.08
C SER A 258 20.35 15.73 -25.34
N ILE A 259 19.03 15.91 -25.30
CA ILE A 259 18.25 16.54 -26.38
C ILE A 259 18.06 18.05 -26.17
N PHE A 260 18.49 18.59 -25.02
CA PHE A 260 18.27 19.99 -24.63
C PHE A 260 19.39 20.89 -25.15
N VAL A 261 19.06 22.17 -25.42
CA VAL A 261 20.04 23.16 -25.90
C VAL A 261 21.04 23.54 -24.79
N HIS A 262 20.57 23.62 -23.55
CA HIS A 262 21.33 24.06 -22.38
C HIS A 262 21.10 23.11 -21.20
N SER A 263 21.05 23.63 -19.96
CA SER A 263 20.74 22.85 -18.76
C SER A 263 19.46 22.03 -18.98
N PRO A 264 19.48 20.72 -18.72
CA PRO A 264 18.36 19.84 -19.01
C PRO A 264 17.30 19.85 -17.90
N HIS A 265 17.50 20.61 -16.82
CA HIS A 265 16.62 20.61 -15.66
C HIS A 265 15.38 21.47 -15.89
N ALA A 266 14.21 20.95 -15.50
CA ALA A 266 12.93 21.63 -15.61
C ALA A 266 12.61 22.46 -14.37
N LEU A 267 11.66 23.38 -14.46
CA LEU A 267 11.29 24.29 -13.38
C LEU A 267 9.82 24.12 -12.99
N MET A 268 9.54 23.82 -11.72
CA MET A 268 8.21 23.80 -11.14
C MET A 268 7.73 25.24 -10.87
N LEU A 269 6.57 25.59 -11.41
CA LEU A 269 5.97 26.92 -11.34
C LEU A 269 4.68 26.89 -10.50
N GLN A 270 4.37 28.01 -9.83
CA GLN A 270 3.10 28.29 -9.13
C GLN A 270 2.55 27.12 -8.30
N ASP A 271 3.11 26.90 -7.12
CA ASP A 271 2.69 25.86 -6.15
C ASP A 271 2.75 24.41 -6.65
N VAL A 272 3.22 24.14 -7.87
CA VAL A 272 3.59 22.80 -8.29
C VAL A 272 4.74 22.32 -7.41
N LYS A 273 4.56 21.14 -6.83
CA LYS A 273 5.52 20.57 -5.88
C LYS A 273 5.70 19.09 -6.11
N ALA A 274 6.93 18.62 -5.95
CA ALA A 274 7.19 17.22 -5.71
C ALA A 274 6.78 16.88 -4.27
N VAL A 275 5.86 15.94 -4.15
CA VAL A 275 5.45 15.38 -2.86
C VAL A 275 6.19 14.08 -2.68
N LEU A 276 7.10 14.08 -1.71
CA LEU A 276 7.82 12.88 -1.30
C LEU A 276 7.21 12.33 -0.02
N THR A 277 6.80 11.08 -0.10
CA THR A 277 6.55 10.27 1.08
C THR A 277 7.87 9.63 1.48
N HIS A 278 8.68 10.31 2.30
CA HIS A 278 9.78 9.66 3.00
C HIS A 278 9.23 8.53 3.88
N SER A 279 10.01 7.48 4.10
CA SER A 279 9.71 6.46 5.13
C SER A 279 10.09 6.99 6.51
N VAL A 280 9.46 6.48 7.58
CA VAL A 280 9.86 6.78 8.98
C VAL A 280 11.37 6.51 9.18
N GLN A 281 11.89 5.54 8.43
CA GLN A 281 13.30 5.16 8.35
C GLN A 281 14.25 6.32 8.00
N SER A 282 13.93 7.18 7.02
CA SER A 282 14.83 8.29 6.64
C SER A 282 14.85 9.40 7.69
N ALA A 283 13.71 9.67 8.34
CA ALA A 283 13.64 10.61 9.45
C ALA A 283 14.42 10.12 10.68
N LEU A 284 14.34 8.82 11.01
CA LEU A 284 15.09 8.22 12.12
C LEU A 284 16.59 8.09 11.82
N HIS A 285 16.97 7.82 10.57
CA HIS A 285 18.38 7.76 10.14
C HIS A 285 19.05 9.14 10.22
N SER A 286 18.33 10.22 9.88
CA SER A 286 18.82 11.59 10.02
C SER A 286 18.94 12.07 11.47
N ILE A 287 18.31 11.39 12.43
CA ILE A 287 18.30 11.76 13.87
C ILE A 287 19.21 10.83 14.72
N GLY A 288 20.01 9.96 14.08
CA GLY A 288 21.03 9.16 14.78
C GLY A 288 20.61 7.73 15.19
N GLY A 289 19.53 7.20 14.60
CA GLY A 289 19.19 5.79 14.68
C GLY A 289 18.70 5.27 16.04
N VAL A 290 18.58 3.94 16.14
CA VAL A 290 17.93 3.18 17.24
C VAL A 290 18.62 3.36 18.61
N GLN A 291 19.82 3.92 18.66
CA GLN A 291 20.54 4.19 19.92
C GLN A 291 19.89 5.28 20.78
N PHE A 292 19.05 6.15 20.23
CA PHE A 292 18.31 7.17 21.00
C PHE A 292 16.97 6.65 21.57
N LEU A 293 16.44 5.53 21.06
CA LEU A 293 15.13 4.96 21.41
C LEU A 293 15.09 4.23 22.77
N ARG A 294 16.20 4.21 23.51
CA ARG A 294 16.35 3.40 24.73
C ARG A 294 15.84 4.09 26.01
N LYS A 295 15.33 5.33 25.93
CA LYS A 295 14.73 6.05 27.08
C LYS A 295 13.21 6.19 26.91
N PHE A 296 12.51 5.19 27.44
CA PHE A 296 11.05 5.11 27.58
C PHE A 296 10.55 6.18 28.57
N SER A 297 9.89 7.22 28.05
CA SER A 297 8.86 8.09 28.68
C SER A 297 8.67 9.34 27.82
N VAL A 298 9.73 9.83 27.19
CA VAL A 298 9.74 11.08 26.37
C VAL A 298 9.18 10.85 24.96
N LEU A 299 9.02 9.59 24.53
CA LEU A 299 8.57 9.23 23.18
C LEU A 299 7.09 9.46 22.91
N PHE A 300 6.24 9.52 23.95
CA PHE A 300 4.84 9.88 23.76
C PHE A 300 4.73 11.36 23.38
N ASP A 301 5.48 12.21 24.08
CA ASP A 301 5.56 13.63 23.77
C ASP A 301 6.28 13.88 22.45
N LEU A 302 7.29 13.09 22.07
CA LEU A 302 7.94 13.20 20.76
C LEU A 302 7.04 12.73 19.61
N PHE A 303 6.23 11.68 19.81
CA PHE A 303 5.25 11.22 18.82
C PHE A 303 4.11 12.23 18.65
N CYS A 304 3.67 12.86 19.75
CA CYS A 304 2.75 13.99 19.73
C CYS A 304 3.39 15.27 19.16
N PHE A 305 4.68 15.52 19.40
CA PHE A 305 5.43 16.65 18.87
C PHE A 305 5.66 16.51 17.36
N ILE A 306 5.95 15.31 16.86
CA ILE A 306 5.96 15.00 15.43
C ILE A 306 4.58 15.29 14.83
N LEU A 307 3.48 14.84 15.46
CA LEU A 307 2.11 15.15 15.02
C LEU A 307 1.72 16.63 15.17
N SER A 308 2.34 17.38 16.08
CA SER A 308 2.10 18.81 16.31
C SER A 308 2.92 19.70 15.38
N PHE A 309 4.12 19.27 14.96
CA PHE A 309 4.92 19.96 13.93
C PHE A 309 4.28 19.86 12.52
N TYR A 310 3.34 18.93 12.33
CA TYR A 310 2.54 18.80 11.11
C TYR A 310 1.56 19.96 10.85
N GLN A 311 1.43 20.92 11.76
CA GLN A 311 0.56 22.08 11.54
C GLN A 311 1.19 23.23 10.76
N ASP A 312 2.54 23.29 10.62
CA ASP A 312 3.18 24.46 10.00
C ASP A 312 4.34 24.19 9.01
N VAL A 313 4.51 22.95 8.52
CA VAL A 313 5.45 22.67 7.40
C VAL A 313 4.78 21.83 6.32
N LYS A 314 4.69 22.39 5.10
CA LYS A 314 4.04 21.80 3.92
C LYS A 314 4.84 20.63 3.31
N ALA A 315 4.76 19.45 3.91
CA ALA A 315 4.99 18.16 3.23
C ALA A 315 4.11 17.08 3.89
N VAL A 316 3.12 16.55 3.16
CA VAL A 316 2.14 15.58 3.70
C VAL A 316 2.66 14.17 3.43
N LEU A 317 3.14 13.50 4.48
CA LEU A 317 3.83 12.20 4.47
C LEU A 317 2.87 11.08 4.90
N THR A 318 2.68 10.02 4.10
CA THR A 318 1.79 8.92 4.52
C THR A 318 2.33 7.55 4.08
N HIS A 319 2.84 6.75 5.03
CA HIS A 319 3.60 5.50 4.80
C HIS A 319 2.74 4.24 4.54
N SER A 320 3.36 3.18 3.99
CA SER A 320 2.88 1.80 4.13
C SER A 320 3.18 1.26 5.54
N VAL A 321 2.24 0.50 6.08
CA VAL A 321 2.25 0.11 7.50
C VAL A 321 3.41 -0.83 7.85
N GLN A 322 3.71 -1.78 6.96
CA GLN A 322 4.70 -2.85 7.20
C GLN A 322 6.12 -2.29 7.32
N SER A 323 6.47 -1.36 6.42
CA SER A 323 7.78 -0.68 6.42
C SER A 323 7.91 0.30 7.59
N ALA A 324 6.81 0.98 7.96
CA ALA A 324 6.77 1.83 9.14
C ALA A 324 7.00 1.01 10.43
N LEU A 325 6.32 -0.13 10.58
CA LEU A 325 6.46 -1.00 11.76
C LEU A 325 7.84 -1.65 11.84
N HIS A 326 8.36 -2.21 10.75
CA HIS A 326 9.70 -2.80 10.73
C HIS A 326 10.77 -1.78 11.19
N SER A 327 10.61 -0.51 10.81
CA SER A 327 11.54 0.58 11.15
C SER A 327 11.47 1.05 12.61
N ILE A 328 10.36 0.80 13.33
CA ILE A 328 10.15 1.26 14.73
C ILE A 328 10.46 0.14 15.75
N GLY A 329 10.76 -1.08 15.29
CA GLY A 329 11.02 -2.25 16.16
C GLY A 329 10.21 -3.50 15.80
N GLY A 330 9.57 -3.52 14.64
CA GLY A 330 8.76 -4.64 14.16
C GLY A 330 7.39 -4.73 14.82
N VAL A 331 6.77 -5.91 14.70
CA VAL A 331 5.45 -6.20 15.31
C VAL A 331 5.43 -5.99 16.84
N GLN A 332 6.58 -6.05 17.50
CA GLN A 332 6.72 -5.93 18.95
C GLN A 332 6.24 -4.57 19.51
N VAL A 333 6.30 -3.52 18.68
CA VAL A 333 5.83 -2.17 19.02
C VAL A 333 4.32 -2.14 19.31
N LEU A 334 3.58 -3.13 18.81
CA LEU A 334 2.14 -3.24 18.99
C LEU A 334 1.76 -3.94 20.30
N PHE A 335 2.66 -4.72 20.92
CA PHE A 335 2.33 -5.50 22.12
C PHE A 335 1.97 -4.64 23.34
N PRO A 336 2.64 -3.51 23.62
CA PRO A 336 2.24 -2.62 24.71
C PRO A 336 0.81 -2.10 24.59
N LEU A 337 0.21 -2.10 23.40
CA LEU A 337 -1.19 -1.69 23.20
C LEU A 337 -2.18 -2.70 23.79
N PHE A 338 -1.83 -4.00 23.84
CA PHE A 338 -2.67 -5.01 24.51
C PHE A 338 -2.70 -4.84 26.03
N ALA A 339 -1.61 -4.33 26.62
CA ALA A 339 -1.57 -3.96 28.04
C ALA A 339 -2.39 -2.69 28.36
N GLN A 340 -2.92 -2.03 27.33
CA GLN A 340 -3.68 -0.78 27.46
C GLN A 340 -5.15 -0.93 27.08
N LEU A 341 -5.66 -2.16 26.91
CA LEU A 341 -7.04 -2.40 26.50
C LEU A 341 -8.07 -1.80 27.48
N ASP A 342 -7.78 -1.83 28.78
CA ASP A 342 -8.71 -1.40 29.83
C ASP A 342 -8.76 0.14 30.04
N TYR A 343 -8.01 0.93 29.26
CA TYR A 343 -8.04 2.39 29.39
C TYR A 343 -9.33 3.00 28.77
N ARG A 344 -9.96 3.92 29.50
CA ARG A 344 -11.14 4.68 29.03
C ARG A 344 -10.77 5.67 27.91
N GLN A 345 -11.68 5.85 26.95
CA GLN A 345 -11.50 6.78 25.83
C GLN A 345 -11.87 8.22 26.23
N TYR A 346 -11.26 9.22 25.59
CA TYR A 346 -11.42 10.65 25.94
C TYR A 346 -12.84 11.19 25.72
N SER A 347 -13.64 10.54 24.86
CA SER A 347 -14.98 10.99 24.46
C SER A 347 -16.14 10.17 25.05
N SER A 348 -15.86 9.15 25.86
CA SER A 348 -16.87 8.27 26.44
C SER A 348 -16.34 7.59 27.70
N ASP A 349 -17.13 7.57 28.78
CA ASP A 349 -16.76 6.92 30.05
C ASP A 349 -16.83 5.37 29.96
N HIS A 350 -17.10 4.83 28.76
CA HIS A 350 -17.17 3.40 28.49
C HIS A 350 -15.85 2.84 27.93
N ILE A 351 -15.55 1.60 28.30
CA ILE A 351 -14.45 0.80 27.75
C ILE A 351 -14.85 0.33 26.34
N ASP A 352 -14.05 0.64 25.33
CA ASP A 352 -14.27 0.19 23.95
C ASP A 352 -13.77 -1.25 23.77
N THR A 353 -14.70 -2.20 23.72
CA THR A 353 -14.41 -3.63 23.57
C THR A 353 -13.93 -4.01 22.17
N THR A 354 -14.05 -3.12 21.17
CA THR A 354 -13.66 -3.37 19.78
C THR A 354 -12.18 -3.15 19.50
N VAL A 355 -11.45 -2.54 20.44
CA VAL A 355 -10.00 -2.25 20.29
C VAL A 355 -9.20 -3.54 20.11
N CYS A 356 -9.51 -4.58 20.89
CA CYS A 356 -8.81 -5.85 20.84
C CYS A 356 -8.96 -6.55 19.49
N SER A 357 -10.20 -6.63 18.95
CA SER A 357 -10.43 -7.24 17.63
C SER A 357 -9.78 -6.44 16.52
N THR A 358 -9.79 -5.10 16.61
CA THR A 358 -9.14 -4.22 15.62
C THR A 358 -7.62 -4.41 15.60
N LEU A 359 -6.99 -4.41 16.78
CA LEU A 359 -5.55 -4.60 16.90
C LEU A 359 -5.11 -5.99 16.42
N LEU A 360 -5.88 -7.02 16.77
CA LEU A 360 -5.61 -8.39 16.36
C LEU A 360 -5.80 -8.59 14.86
N ALA A 361 -6.87 -8.05 14.27
CA ALA A 361 -7.12 -8.08 12.83
C ALA A 361 -5.97 -7.41 12.07
N PHE A 362 -5.50 -6.26 12.56
CA PHE A 362 -4.37 -5.55 12.00
C PHE A 362 -3.08 -6.36 12.04
N ILE A 363 -2.74 -6.97 13.19
CA ILE A 363 -1.56 -7.85 13.30
C ILE A 363 -1.68 -9.03 12.34
N MET A 364 -2.83 -9.72 12.31
CA MET A 364 -3.04 -10.87 11.44
C MET A 364 -2.90 -10.49 9.96
N GLU A 365 -3.43 -9.34 9.55
CA GLU A 365 -3.30 -8.85 8.18
C GLU A 365 -1.85 -8.46 7.83
N LEU A 366 -1.10 -7.89 8.78
CA LEU A 366 0.34 -7.65 8.61
C LEU A 366 1.11 -8.95 8.40
N LEU A 367 0.80 -9.97 9.19
CA LEU A 367 1.45 -11.28 9.09
C LEU A 367 1.12 -11.97 7.78
N LYS A 368 -0.12 -11.92 7.28
CA LYS A 368 -0.48 -12.50 5.96
C LYS A 368 0.32 -11.91 4.81
N ASN A 369 0.63 -10.62 4.90
CA ASN A 369 1.21 -9.86 3.80
C ASN A 369 2.75 -9.70 3.92
N SER A 370 3.39 -10.22 4.97
CA SER A 370 4.85 -10.08 5.15
C SER A 370 5.49 -11.25 5.90
N ILE A 371 6.35 -11.99 5.21
CA ILE A 371 7.14 -13.10 5.79
C ILE A 371 8.12 -12.58 6.85
N ALA A 372 8.74 -11.42 6.63
CA ALA A 372 9.62 -10.80 7.62
C ALA A 372 8.90 -10.50 8.94
N MET A 373 7.62 -10.09 8.88
CA MET A 373 6.80 -9.92 10.09
C MET A 373 6.44 -11.25 10.75
N GLN A 374 6.23 -12.31 9.96
CA GLN A 374 6.03 -13.67 10.48
C GLN A 374 7.24 -14.15 11.28
N ASP A 375 8.45 -14.00 10.74
CA ASP A 375 9.69 -14.38 11.40
C ASP A 375 9.95 -13.55 12.66
N GLN A 376 9.66 -12.24 12.61
CA GLN A 376 9.76 -11.40 13.80
C GLN A 376 8.77 -11.82 14.89
N MET A 377 7.51 -12.08 14.53
CA MET A 377 6.47 -12.56 15.45
C MET A 377 6.87 -13.87 16.13
N LEU A 378 7.53 -14.77 15.39
CA LEU A 378 8.09 -16.00 15.94
C LEU A 378 9.25 -15.74 16.90
N SER A 379 10.22 -14.94 16.47
CA SER A 379 11.44 -14.64 17.24
C SER A 379 11.13 -14.02 18.60
N CYS A 380 10.11 -13.17 18.67
CA CYS A 380 9.71 -12.49 19.89
C CYS A 380 8.63 -13.22 20.70
N LYS A 381 8.23 -14.43 20.28
CA LYS A 381 7.12 -15.19 20.88
C LYS A 381 5.84 -14.34 20.98
N GLY A 382 5.48 -13.64 19.91
CA GLY A 382 4.47 -12.59 19.96
C GLY A 382 3.09 -13.07 20.44
N PHE A 383 2.65 -14.27 20.04
CA PHE A 383 1.36 -14.80 20.52
C PHE A 383 1.37 -15.18 22.01
N LEU A 384 2.53 -15.49 22.60
CA LEU A 384 2.66 -15.64 24.05
C LEU A 384 2.44 -14.30 24.77
N VAL A 385 3.05 -13.23 24.27
CA VAL A 385 2.90 -11.88 24.84
C VAL A 385 1.45 -11.39 24.72
N ILE A 386 0.82 -11.61 23.56
CA ILE A 386 -0.59 -11.28 23.34
C ILE A 386 -1.48 -12.11 24.27
N GLY A 387 -1.28 -13.43 24.32
CA GLY A 387 -2.05 -14.33 25.19
C GLY A 387 -1.99 -13.92 26.66
N HIS A 388 -0.78 -13.66 27.18
CA HIS A 388 -0.58 -13.18 28.55
C HIS A 388 -1.23 -11.81 28.81
N SER A 389 -1.24 -10.93 27.80
CA SER A 389 -1.92 -9.64 27.93
C SER A 389 -3.44 -9.82 27.99
N LEU A 390 -4.03 -10.68 27.15
CA LEU A 390 -5.45 -11.02 27.18
C LEU A 390 -5.89 -11.73 28.46
N GLU A 391 -4.99 -12.49 29.09
CA GLU A 391 -5.24 -13.08 30.41
C GLU A 391 -5.45 -12.00 31.48
N LYS A 392 -4.63 -10.94 31.44
CA LYS A 392 -4.63 -9.87 32.44
C LYS A 392 -5.67 -8.78 32.19
N SER A 393 -6.02 -8.52 30.94
CA SER A 393 -7.00 -7.50 30.57
C SER A 393 -8.44 -7.93 30.86
N SER A 394 -9.38 -6.98 30.85
CA SER A 394 -10.79 -7.25 31.04
C SER A 394 -11.33 -8.26 30.01
N LYS A 395 -12.11 -9.22 30.51
CA LYS A 395 -12.75 -10.27 29.71
C LYS A 395 -13.79 -9.72 28.73
N ALA A 396 -14.22 -8.47 28.90
CA ALA A 396 -15.09 -7.76 27.96
C ALA A 396 -14.44 -7.57 26.56
N HIS A 397 -13.11 -7.55 26.47
CA HIS A 397 -12.40 -7.42 25.20
C HIS A 397 -12.34 -8.70 24.36
N VAL A 398 -12.49 -9.87 25.01
CA VAL A 398 -12.46 -11.17 24.33
C VAL A 398 -13.86 -11.49 23.81
N THR A 399 -14.18 -10.91 22.65
CA THR A 399 -15.49 -11.01 22.02
C THR A 399 -15.53 -12.13 20.98
N ARG A 400 -16.74 -12.42 20.46
CA ARG A 400 -16.92 -13.33 19.32
C ARG A 400 -16.04 -12.97 18.11
N ALA A 401 -15.87 -11.67 17.84
CA ALA A 401 -15.04 -11.19 16.74
C ALA A 401 -13.55 -11.56 16.93
N VAL A 402 -13.04 -11.50 18.17
CA VAL A 402 -11.67 -11.93 18.49
C VAL A 402 -11.50 -13.42 18.22
N LEU A 403 -12.46 -14.25 18.63
CA LEU A 403 -12.45 -15.68 18.33
C LEU A 403 -12.47 -15.94 16.82
N GLU A 404 -13.40 -15.34 16.08
CA GLU A 404 -13.53 -15.52 14.63
C GLU A 404 -12.25 -15.13 13.87
N LEU A 405 -11.58 -14.05 14.28
CA LEU A 405 -10.26 -13.66 13.75
C LEU A 405 -9.20 -14.73 13.99
N CYS A 406 -9.10 -15.26 15.22
CA CYS A 406 -8.17 -16.34 15.55
C CYS A 406 -8.44 -17.61 14.74
N LEU A 407 -9.71 -18.00 14.57
CA LEU A 407 -10.09 -19.19 13.79
C LEU A 407 -9.85 -19.00 12.28
N ALA A 408 -10.11 -17.81 11.75
CA ALA A 408 -9.80 -17.51 10.35
C ALA A 408 -8.29 -17.53 10.10
N PHE A 409 -7.51 -16.97 11.02
CA PHE A 409 -6.05 -16.94 10.90
C PHE A 409 -5.43 -18.32 11.10
N SER A 410 -5.97 -19.17 11.97
CA SER A 410 -5.50 -20.56 12.11
C SER A 410 -5.71 -21.36 10.82
N LYS A 411 -6.87 -21.20 10.15
CA LYS A 411 -7.15 -21.79 8.82
C LYS A 411 -6.20 -21.28 7.74
N TYR A 412 -5.87 -19.98 7.77
CA TYR A 412 -4.89 -19.41 6.84
C TYR A 412 -3.50 -20.03 7.05
N LEU A 413 -3.03 -20.09 8.30
CA LEU A 413 -1.71 -20.64 8.63
C LEU A 413 -1.61 -22.15 8.35
N SER A 414 -2.70 -22.90 8.50
CA SER A 414 -2.70 -24.34 8.21
C SER A 414 -2.50 -24.65 6.72
N ASN A 415 -2.85 -23.70 5.84
CA ASN A 415 -2.68 -23.84 4.39
C ASN A 415 -1.34 -23.28 3.88
N LEU A 416 -0.56 -22.63 4.75
CA LEU A 416 0.73 -22.02 4.41
C LEU A 416 1.88 -22.99 4.69
N HIS A 417 2.80 -23.16 3.73
CA HIS A 417 3.92 -24.11 3.85
C HIS A 417 4.81 -23.86 5.09
N ASN A 418 5.08 -22.59 5.43
CA ASN A 418 5.87 -22.20 6.60
C ASN A 418 5.01 -21.75 7.81
N GLY A 419 3.70 -21.98 7.78
CA GLY A 419 2.76 -21.47 8.79
C GLY A 419 2.76 -22.23 10.12
N VAL A 420 3.28 -23.47 10.14
CA VAL A 420 3.20 -24.40 11.29
C VAL A 420 3.78 -23.83 12.61
N PRO A 421 4.94 -23.16 12.63
CA PRO A 421 5.49 -22.61 13.87
C PRO A 421 4.63 -21.48 14.47
N LEU A 422 4.05 -20.63 13.62
CA LEU A 422 3.16 -19.54 14.06
C LEU A 422 1.83 -20.10 14.53
N LEU A 423 1.30 -21.10 13.80
CA LEU A 423 0.08 -21.78 14.16
C LEU A 423 0.21 -22.43 15.53
N LYS A 424 1.35 -23.08 15.80
CA LYS A 424 1.66 -23.64 17.12
C LYS A 424 1.61 -22.59 18.22
N GLN A 425 2.26 -21.44 18.07
CA GLN A 425 2.22 -20.37 19.09
C GLN A 425 0.80 -19.82 19.29
N LEU A 426 0.04 -19.62 18.21
CA LEU A 426 -1.36 -19.18 18.28
C LEU A 426 -2.22 -20.19 19.05
N CYS A 427 -2.04 -21.48 18.79
CA CYS A 427 -2.77 -22.54 19.46
C CYS A 427 -2.40 -22.64 20.94
N ASP A 428 -1.11 -22.74 21.25
CA ASP A 428 -0.62 -22.97 22.61
C ASP A 428 -0.93 -21.79 23.55
N HIS A 429 -0.85 -20.55 23.04
CA HIS A 429 -0.93 -19.35 23.89
C HIS A 429 -2.29 -18.63 23.84
N ILE A 430 -3.10 -18.86 22.80
CA ILE A 430 -4.41 -18.22 22.67
C ILE A 430 -5.54 -19.25 22.65
N LEU A 431 -5.61 -20.14 21.64
CA LEU A 431 -6.79 -20.99 21.44
C LEU A 431 -6.96 -22.07 22.53
N LEU A 432 -5.86 -22.70 22.96
CA LEU A 432 -5.89 -23.78 23.96
C LEU A 432 -5.72 -23.27 25.39
N ASN A 433 -5.57 -21.97 25.58
CA ASN A 433 -5.32 -21.36 26.88
C ASN A 433 -6.63 -21.12 27.65
N PRO A 434 -6.96 -21.93 28.68
CA PRO A 434 -8.25 -21.82 29.37
C PRO A 434 -8.40 -20.48 30.10
N ALA A 435 -7.33 -19.85 30.58
CA ALA A 435 -7.39 -18.61 31.36
C ALA A 435 -7.95 -17.41 30.56
N ILE A 436 -7.90 -17.48 29.23
CA ILE A 436 -8.49 -16.48 28.35
C ILE A 436 -10.01 -16.69 28.22
N TRP A 437 -10.47 -17.94 28.14
CA TRP A 437 -11.83 -18.28 27.69
C TRP A 437 -12.83 -18.62 28.79
N ILE A 438 -12.39 -19.08 29.96
CA ILE A 438 -13.27 -19.61 31.02
C ILE A 438 -14.35 -18.63 31.50
N HIS A 439 -14.09 -17.32 31.44
CA HIS A 439 -14.99 -16.25 31.91
C HIS A 439 -15.73 -15.52 30.76
N ILE A 440 -15.61 -16.01 29.52
CA ILE A 440 -16.27 -15.45 28.35
C ILE A 440 -17.67 -16.03 28.21
N PRO A 441 -18.65 -15.35 27.58
CA PRO A 441 -19.98 -15.93 27.38
C PRO A 441 -19.93 -17.36 26.80
N ALA A 442 -20.71 -18.26 27.38
CA ALA A 442 -20.68 -19.69 27.08
C ALA A 442 -20.88 -20.00 25.59
N GLN A 443 -21.67 -19.19 24.88
CA GLN A 443 -21.84 -19.30 23.43
C GLN A 443 -20.52 -19.18 22.65
N VAL A 444 -19.63 -18.28 23.06
CA VAL A 444 -18.32 -18.09 22.43
C VAL A 444 -17.40 -19.28 22.76
N GLN A 445 -17.44 -19.76 24.00
CA GLN A 445 -16.69 -20.97 24.42
C GLN A 445 -17.12 -22.20 23.61
N LEU A 446 -18.43 -22.37 23.38
CA LEU A 446 -18.99 -23.47 22.58
C LEU A 446 -18.50 -23.42 21.13
N ILE A 447 -18.45 -22.24 20.51
CA ILE A 447 -17.92 -22.08 19.14
C ILE A 447 -16.45 -22.53 19.08
N LEU A 448 -15.63 -22.10 20.03
CA LEU A 448 -14.21 -22.47 20.11
C LEU A 448 -14.05 -23.99 20.23
N TYR A 449 -14.69 -24.63 21.22
CA TYR A 449 -14.49 -26.06 21.45
C TYR A 449 -15.16 -26.93 20.39
N THR A 450 -16.23 -26.46 19.75
CA THR A 450 -16.79 -27.12 18.57
C THR A 450 -15.73 -27.16 17.47
N TYR A 451 -15.18 -26.01 17.09
CA TYR A 451 -14.14 -25.92 16.06
C TYR A 451 -12.92 -26.80 16.37
N LEU A 452 -12.43 -26.76 17.62
CA LEU A 452 -11.30 -27.59 18.05
C LEU A 452 -11.60 -29.09 17.91
N SER A 453 -12.82 -29.52 18.27
CA SER A 453 -13.22 -30.93 18.22
C SER A 453 -13.54 -31.47 16.83
N THR A 454 -13.95 -30.61 15.88
CA THR A 454 -14.42 -31.03 14.55
C THR A 454 -13.44 -30.67 13.43
N GLU A 455 -13.32 -29.38 13.10
CA GLU A 455 -12.58 -28.88 11.94
C GLU A 455 -11.07 -28.92 12.16
N PHE A 456 -10.63 -28.57 13.36
CA PHE A 456 -9.22 -28.35 13.67
C PHE A 456 -8.38 -29.64 13.61
N ILE A 457 -8.94 -30.79 14.02
CA ILE A 457 -8.26 -32.10 13.90
C ILE A 457 -8.43 -32.71 12.48
N GLY A 458 -9.23 -32.08 11.61
CA GLY A 458 -9.41 -32.49 10.22
C GLY A 458 -8.21 -32.20 9.32
N THR A 459 -7.31 -31.29 9.71
CA THR A 459 -6.23 -30.79 8.83
C THR A 459 -4.86 -31.38 9.20
N VAL A 460 -4.17 -31.97 8.23
CA VAL A 460 -2.88 -32.69 8.41
C VAL A 460 -1.79 -31.81 9.03
N ASN A 461 -1.70 -30.54 8.65
CA ASN A 461 -0.68 -29.62 9.18
C ASN A 461 -0.91 -29.25 10.66
N ILE A 462 -2.14 -29.36 11.16
CA ILE A 462 -2.47 -29.06 12.55
C ILE A 462 -1.95 -30.16 13.48
N TYR A 463 -1.86 -31.41 13.00
CA TYR A 463 -1.24 -32.51 13.74
C TYR A 463 0.24 -32.28 14.06
N GLY A 464 0.98 -31.63 13.17
CA GLY A 464 2.38 -31.27 13.38
C GLY A 464 2.58 -30.06 14.31
N ALA A 465 1.58 -29.19 14.42
CA ALA A 465 1.66 -27.99 15.25
C ALA A 465 1.52 -28.29 16.75
N ILE A 466 0.76 -29.32 17.12
CA ILE A 466 0.31 -29.52 18.52
C ILE A 466 1.05 -30.67 19.21
N ARG A 467 1.42 -30.46 20.47
CA ARG A 467 1.99 -31.52 21.32
C ARG A 467 0.88 -32.40 21.91
N ARG A 468 0.46 -33.44 21.18
CA ARG A 468 -0.68 -34.32 21.52
C ARG A 468 -0.79 -34.66 23.02
N VAL A 469 0.25 -35.26 23.61
CA VAL A 469 0.25 -35.65 25.04
C VAL A 469 0.06 -34.43 25.95
N GLY A 470 0.78 -33.34 25.67
CA GLY A 470 0.67 -32.10 26.44
C GLY A 470 -0.72 -31.48 26.34
N THR A 471 -1.32 -31.48 25.15
CA THR A 471 -2.68 -30.94 24.93
C THR A 471 -3.75 -31.80 25.57
N VAL A 472 -3.62 -33.14 25.53
CA VAL A 472 -4.54 -34.04 26.26
C VAL A 472 -4.47 -33.75 27.77
N LEU A 473 -3.27 -33.64 28.34
CA LEU A 473 -3.10 -33.29 29.75
C LEU A 473 -3.70 -31.91 30.08
N LEU A 474 -3.49 -30.92 29.22
CA LEU A 474 -4.05 -29.57 29.37
C LEU A 474 -5.59 -29.60 29.35
N VAL A 475 -6.20 -30.31 28.41
CA VAL A 475 -7.67 -30.40 28.30
C VAL A 475 -8.26 -31.16 29.48
N MET A 476 -7.60 -32.24 29.92
CA MET A 476 -7.99 -32.97 31.13
C MET A 476 -7.90 -32.10 32.38
N HIS A 477 -6.84 -31.30 32.52
CA HIS A 477 -6.73 -30.30 33.57
C HIS A 477 -7.89 -29.28 33.48
N THR A 478 -8.20 -28.79 32.28
CA THR A 478 -9.29 -27.84 32.07
C THR A 478 -10.67 -28.39 32.48
N LEU A 479 -10.94 -29.66 32.13
CA LEU A 479 -12.14 -30.38 32.55
C LEU A 479 -12.22 -30.62 34.07
N LYS A 480 -11.06 -30.87 34.70
CA LYS A 480 -10.94 -31.17 36.14
C LYS A 480 -11.14 -29.93 37.01
N TYR A 481 -10.52 -28.81 36.64
CA TYR A 481 -10.47 -27.61 37.49
C TYR A 481 -11.48 -26.53 37.15
N TYR A 482 -11.86 -26.36 35.87
CA TYR A 482 -12.75 -25.26 35.44
C TYR A 482 -14.16 -25.75 35.08
N TYR A 483 -14.28 -26.77 34.22
CA TYR A 483 -15.58 -27.27 33.74
C TYR A 483 -16.10 -28.48 34.51
N TRP A 484 -16.02 -28.45 35.85
CA TRP A 484 -16.60 -29.50 36.70
C TRP A 484 -18.12 -29.40 36.73
N VAL A 485 -18.85 -30.53 36.84
CA VAL A 485 -20.34 -30.53 36.94
C VAL A 485 -20.79 -30.39 38.38
N VAL A 486 -20.11 -31.09 39.29
CA VAL A 486 -20.29 -31.06 40.74
C VAL A 486 -18.98 -30.60 41.37
N ASN A 487 -19.04 -29.84 42.46
CA ASN A 487 -17.84 -29.31 43.12
C ASN A 487 -16.88 -30.47 43.46
N PRO A 488 -15.64 -30.46 42.95
CA PRO A 488 -14.72 -31.58 43.14
C PRO A 488 -14.03 -31.59 44.52
N GLN A 489 -14.11 -30.50 45.29
CA GLN A 489 -13.45 -30.37 46.59
C GLN A 489 -13.90 -31.49 47.56
N ASP A 490 -15.22 -31.73 47.65
CA ASP A 490 -15.79 -32.66 48.62
C ASP A 490 -15.48 -34.13 48.30
N ARG A 491 -15.25 -34.45 47.03
CA ARG A 491 -15.07 -35.85 46.57
C ARG A 491 -13.62 -36.24 46.33
N SER A 492 -12.77 -35.27 46.03
CA SER A 492 -11.42 -35.53 45.50
C SER A 492 -10.35 -34.58 46.04
N GLY A 493 -10.71 -33.68 46.96
CA GLY A 493 -9.79 -32.70 47.54
C GLY A 493 -9.26 -31.67 46.56
N ILE A 494 -9.82 -31.60 45.34
CA ILE A 494 -9.40 -30.67 44.29
C ILE A 494 -10.09 -29.33 44.51
N THR A 495 -9.31 -28.28 44.67
CA THR A 495 -9.85 -26.92 44.73
C THR A 495 -10.25 -26.45 43.33
N PRO A 496 -11.54 -26.13 43.10
CA PRO A 496 -12.00 -25.63 41.81
C PRO A 496 -11.35 -24.27 41.48
N LYS A 497 -11.14 -24.03 40.18
CA LYS A 497 -10.58 -22.76 39.66
C LYS A 497 -11.62 -22.05 38.77
N GLY A 498 -11.46 -20.74 38.57
CA GLY A 498 -12.36 -19.93 37.72
C GLY A 498 -13.71 -19.66 38.37
N ILE A 499 -13.75 -19.57 39.70
CA ILE A 499 -14.96 -19.24 40.49
C ILE A 499 -15.16 -17.73 40.69
N ASP A 500 -14.15 -16.95 40.32
CA ASP A 500 -14.00 -15.50 40.46
C ASP A 500 -14.68 -14.69 39.35
N GLY A 501 -15.40 -15.35 38.44
CA GLY A 501 -16.08 -14.71 37.32
C GLY A 501 -17.34 -15.45 36.87
N PRO A 502 -18.00 -15.00 35.79
CA PRO A 502 -19.23 -15.62 35.30
C PRO A 502 -18.94 -17.06 34.86
N ARG A 503 -19.74 -17.98 35.37
CA ARG A 503 -19.65 -19.42 35.06
C ARG A 503 -20.83 -19.85 34.19
N PRO A 504 -20.60 -20.68 33.15
CA PRO A 504 -21.68 -21.23 32.34
C PRO A 504 -22.70 -22.03 33.17
N THR A 505 -23.93 -22.10 32.68
CA THR A 505 -25.00 -22.90 33.28
C THR A 505 -24.65 -24.39 33.27
N GLN A 506 -25.28 -25.19 34.12
CA GLN A 506 -25.02 -26.65 34.16
C GLN A 506 -25.23 -27.32 32.78
N LYS A 507 -26.25 -26.90 32.02
CA LYS A 507 -26.50 -27.39 30.66
C LYS A 507 -25.35 -27.04 29.71
N GLU A 508 -24.89 -25.80 29.73
CA GLU A 508 -23.76 -25.35 28.91
C GLU A 508 -22.47 -26.06 29.30
N ILE A 509 -22.21 -26.27 30.60
CA ILE A 509 -21.05 -27.04 31.07
C ILE A 509 -21.08 -28.47 30.52
N LEU A 510 -22.25 -29.14 30.53
CA LEU A 510 -22.36 -30.48 29.94
C LEU A 510 -22.01 -30.46 28.44
N SER A 511 -22.49 -29.47 27.69
CA SER A 511 -22.15 -29.30 26.28
C SER A 511 -20.66 -29.01 26.05
N LEU A 512 -20.07 -28.08 26.81
CA LEU A 512 -18.64 -27.75 26.75
C LEU A 512 -17.77 -28.98 27.05
N ARG A 513 -18.13 -29.74 28.08
CA ARG A 513 -17.44 -30.99 28.44
C ARG A 513 -17.53 -32.02 27.31
N ALA A 514 -18.70 -32.18 26.68
CA ALA A 514 -18.86 -33.10 25.57
C ALA A 514 -17.90 -32.79 24.41
N PHE A 515 -17.79 -31.51 24.02
CA PHE A 515 -16.85 -31.09 22.97
C PHE A 515 -15.38 -31.27 23.37
N LEU A 516 -15.00 -30.96 24.62
CA LEU A 516 -13.64 -31.17 25.12
C LEU A 516 -13.26 -32.65 25.18
N LEU A 517 -14.18 -33.53 25.59
CA LEU A 517 -13.98 -34.98 25.57
C LEU A 517 -13.91 -35.53 24.14
N MET A 518 -14.72 -34.99 23.23
CA MET A 518 -14.63 -35.31 21.80
C MET A 518 -13.27 -34.90 21.23
N PHE A 519 -12.78 -33.72 21.61
CA PHE A 519 -11.45 -33.24 21.23
C PHE A 519 -10.34 -34.17 21.75
N ILE A 520 -10.39 -34.61 23.01
CA ILE A 520 -9.46 -35.61 23.56
C ILE A 520 -9.53 -36.92 22.77
N LYS A 521 -10.73 -37.44 22.52
CA LYS A 521 -10.92 -38.68 21.75
C LYS A 521 -10.23 -38.58 20.39
N GLN A 522 -10.42 -37.48 19.68
CA GLN A 522 -9.80 -37.24 18.38
C GLN A 522 -8.27 -37.13 18.45
N LEU A 523 -7.71 -36.53 19.50
CA LEU A 523 -6.25 -36.46 19.72
C LEU A 523 -5.60 -37.82 20.07
N VAL A 524 -6.36 -38.73 20.66
CA VAL A 524 -5.89 -40.06 21.07
C VAL A 524 -6.04 -41.08 19.94
N MET A 525 -7.13 -41.02 19.16
CA MET A 525 -7.45 -42.03 18.14
C MET A 525 -6.72 -41.87 16.81
N LYS A 526 -6.24 -40.66 16.50
CA LYS A 526 -5.55 -40.28 15.27
C LYS A 526 -4.19 -39.71 15.65
#